data_AF-A0A3C2C4C9-F1
#
_entry.id   AF-A0A3C2C4C9-F1
#
_cell.length_a   1.000
_cell.length_b   1.000
_cell.length_c   1.000
_cell.angle_alpha   90.00
_cell.angle_beta   90.00
_cell.angle_gamma   90.00
#
_symmetry.space_group_name_H-M   'P 1'
#
loop_
_entity.id
_entity.type
_entity.pdbx_description
1 polymer ?
#
loop_
_entity_poly.entity_id
_entity_poly.type
_entity_poly.pdbx_seq_one_letter_code
_entity_poly.pdbx_strand_id
1 'polypeptide(L)' 'MKKIVILGSTGSIGRQALSVIRQFPREFEVVGLAAGKNWNLLAEPILE' A
#
# COMPACT_ATOMS: atom_id res chain seq x y z
N MET A 1 -9.95 13.35 -2.69
CA MET A 1 -8.91 12.33 -2.92
C MET A 1 -7.69 12.68 -2.09
N LYS A 2 -7.35 11.84 -1.10
CA LYS A 2 -6.20 12.01 -0.21
C LYS A 2 -5.06 11.12 -0.70
N LYS A 3 -3.86 11.70 -0.82
CA LYS A 3 -2.66 10.97 -1.24
C LYS A 3 -1.96 10.37 -0.04
N ILE A 4 -1.66 9.08 -0.10
CA ILE A 4 -1.08 8.31 1.01
C ILE A 4 0.23 7.64 0.58
N VAL A 5 1.21 7.71 1.47
CA VAL A 5 2.44 6.91 1.41
C VAL A 5 2.41 5.89 2.55
N ILE A 6 2.69 4.62 2.25
CA ILE A 6 2.71 3.54 3.26
C ILE A 6 4.14 3.08 3.49
N LEU A 7 4.66 3.38 4.68
CA LEU A 7 5.98 2.92 5.14
C LEU A 7 5.82 1.59 5.88
N GLY A 8 6.55 0.56 5.46
CA GLY A 8 6.34 -0.80 5.94
C GLY A 8 5.11 -1.47 5.31
N SER A 9 4.86 -1.22 4.03
CA SER A 9 3.69 -1.74 3.29
C SER A 9 3.59 -3.26 3.29
N THR A 10 4.72 -3.97 3.38
CA THR A 10 4.79 -5.43 3.47
C THR A 10 4.59 -5.98 4.89
N GLY A 11 4.42 -5.13 5.89
CA GLY A 11 4.10 -5.53 7.26
C GLY A 11 2.60 -5.80 7.46
N SER A 12 2.23 -6.30 8.64
CA SER A 12 0.83 -6.59 8.97
C SER A 12 -0.06 -5.34 8.85
N ILE A 13 0.38 -4.20 9.40
CA ILE A 13 -0.37 -2.95 9.35
C ILE A 13 -0.41 -2.38 7.92
N GLY A 14 0.71 -2.42 7.20
CA GLY A 14 0.77 -1.91 5.82
C GLY A 14 -0.18 -2.64 4.87
N ARG A 15 -0.23 -3.98 4.94
CA ARG A 15 -1.15 -4.79 4.13
C ARG A 15 -2.62 -4.56 4.50
N GLN A 16 -2.92 -4.42 5.78
CA GLN A 16 -4.28 -4.10 6.23
C GLN A 16 -4.71 -2.69 5.79
N ALA A 17 -3.81 -1.71 5.88
CA ALA A 17 -4.07 -0.36 5.38
C ALA A 17 -4.34 -0.35 3.86
N LEU A 18 -3.57 -1.11 3.07
CA LEU A 18 -3.82 -1.32 1.65
C LEU A 18 -5.20 -1.93 1.37
N SER A 19 -5.61 -2.93 2.16
CA SER A 19 -6.94 -3.54 2.05
C SER A 19 -8.07 -2.51 2.27
N VAL A 20 -7.94 -1.64 3.28
CA VAL A 20 -8.91 -0.56 3.52
C VAL A 20 -8.90 0.44 2.36
N ILE A 21 -7.72 0.90 1.93
CA ILE A 21 -7.62 1.89 0.83
C ILE A 21 -8.28 1.37 -0.46
N ARG A 22 -8.08 0.08 -0.80
CA ARG A 22 -8.71 -0.57 -1.96
C ARG A 22 -10.24 -0.55 -1.91
N GLN A 23 -10.85 -0.50 -0.73
CA GLN A 23 -12.32 -0.41 -0.57
C GLN A 23 -12.87 1.00 -0.84
N PHE A 24 -12.01 2.04 -0.80
CA PHE A 24 -12.43 3.44 -0.95
C PHE A 24 -11.61 4.18 -2.04
N PRO A 25 -11.62 3.71 -3.31
CA PRO A 25 -10.77 4.25 -4.38
C PRO A 25 -11.12 5.69 -4.79
N ARG A 26 -12.32 6.19 -4.43
CA ARG A 26 -12.72 7.59 -4.69
C ARG A 26 -12.19 8.55 -3.61
N GLU A 27 -11.79 8.01 -2.46
CA GLU A 27 -11.34 8.79 -1.31
C GLU A 27 -9.82 8.83 -1.20
N PHE A 28 -9.14 7.74 -1.54
CA PHE A 28 -7.70 7.56 -1.34
C PHE A 28 -6.96 7.19 -2.62
N GLU A 29 -5.72 7.64 -2.70
CA GLU A 29 -4.76 7.32 -3.75
C GLU A 29 -3.43 6.96 -3.10
N VAL A 30 -2.91 5.76 -3.38
CA VAL A 30 -1.57 5.35 -2.93
C VAL A 30 -0.56 5.92 -3.90
N VAL A 31 0.30 6.82 -3.43
CA VAL A 31 1.32 7.49 -4.26
C VAL A 31 2.74 7.01 -3.95
N GLY A 32 2.90 6.13 -2.96
CA GLY A 32 4.19 5.55 -2.63
C GLY A 32 4.08 4.40 -1.63
N LEU A 33 4.93 3.40 -1.81
CA LEU A 33 5.08 2.26 -0.92
C LEU A 33 6.55 2.11 -0.56
N ALA A 34 6.84 1.82 0.71
CA ALA A 34 8.18 1.48 1.16
C ALA A 34 8.15 0.19 1.99
N ALA A 35 9.15 -0.65 1.78
CA ALA A 35 9.35 -1.89 2.54
C ALA A 35 10.84 -2.10 2.83
N GLY A 36 11.15 -2.87 3.87
CA GLY A 36 12.52 -3.12 4.29
C GLY A 36 13.27 -4.10 3.38
N LYS A 37 12.93 -5.40 3.47
CA LYS A 37 13.68 -6.47 2.78
C LYS A 37 12.89 -7.26 1.73
N ASN A 38 11.56 -7.30 1.84
CA ASN A 38 10.70 -8.13 0.99
C ASN A 38 10.22 -7.38 -0.25
N TRP A 39 11.12 -7.15 -1.20
CA TRP A 39 10.79 -6.42 -2.44
C TRP A 39 9.73 -7.14 -3.30
N ASN A 40 9.68 -8.48 -3.29
CA ASN A 40 8.65 -9.25 -3.99
C ASN A 40 7.23 -8.87 -3.51
N LEU A 41 7.02 -8.82 -2.19
CA LEU A 41 5.75 -8.42 -1.59
C LEU A 41 5.45 -6.92 -1.79
N LEU A 42 6.49 -6.10 -1.99
CA LEU A 42 6.33 -4.69 -2.31
C LEU A 42 5.85 -4.49 -3.76
N ALA A 43 6.27 -5.36 -4.69
CA ALA A 43 5.90 -5.30 -6.10
C ALA A 43 4.50 -5.87 -6.38
N GLU A 44 4.02 -6.81 -5.56
CA GLU A 44 2.73 -7.48 -5.72
C GLU A 44 1.54 -6.50 -5.93
N PRO A 45 1.37 -5.42 -5.13
CA PRO A 45 0.29 -4.45 -5.33
C PRO A 45 0.48 -3.51 -6.52
N ILE A 46 1.68 -3.45 -7.10
CA ILE A 46 2.01 -2.58 -8.25
C ILE A 46 1.69 -3.30 -9.57
N LEU A 47 1.74 -4.63 -9.57
CA LEU A 47 1.49 -5.49 -10.73
C LEU A 47 0.02 -5.87 -10.91
N GLU A 48 -0.84 -5.48 -9.96
CA GLU A 48 -2.29 -5.69 -9.94
C GLU A 48 -3.02 -4.59 -10.73
#